data_AF-A0A2A3Y2K6-F1
#
_entry.id   AF-A0A2A3Y2K6-F1
#
_cell.length_a   1.000
_cell.length_b   1.000
_cell.length_c   1.000
_cell.angle_alpha   90.00
_cell.angle_beta   90.00
_cell.angle_gamma   90.00
#
_symmetry.space_group_name_H-M   'P 1'
#
loop_
_entity.id
_entity.type
_entity.pdbx_description
1 polymer ?
#
loop_
_entity_poly.entity_id
_entity_poly.type
_entity_poly.pdbx_seq_one_letter_code
_entity_poly.pdbx_strand_id
1 'polypeptide(L)'
;MSIYRPIDGVSKTEPIANGVIENKGKEFTTVTSVKDDGGLQMATILHDSQSPERFEYLLDVPSEATIRETHGGVLIEDKEGELIGGFTPPWAKDANGNDVPTRYLVEGNTLVQIVDHQSAENLAYPVVADPVYRKGIVKNVVHERWKNGGWEIRFTVTALAYWYQPFNPSYVYKMGLDDLREHHPRSMAKATMAQQWDCHVRGLHLVKNVDLESKRKSWPGWRKGIPSAVLKKNPPKACNW
;
A
#
# COMPACT_ATOMS: atom_id res chain seq x y z
N MET A 1 -5.78 1.23 15.09
CA MET A 1 -6.59 0.52 14.09
C MET A 1 -6.26 -0.96 14.19
N SER A 2 -7.28 -1.80 14.25
CA SER A 2 -7.13 -3.25 14.30
C SER A 2 -7.85 -3.88 13.10
N ILE A 3 -7.33 -4.99 12.58
CA ILE A 3 -7.97 -5.76 11.51
C ILE A 3 -8.22 -7.16 12.05
N TYR A 4 -9.48 -7.58 12.11
CA TYR A 4 -9.86 -8.92 12.51
C TYR A 4 -10.03 -9.77 11.27
N ARG A 5 -9.21 -10.80 11.14
CA ARG A 5 -9.26 -11.79 10.05
C ARG A 5 -10.49 -12.70 10.17
N PRO A 6 -10.94 -13.30 9.06
CA PRO A 6 -11.99 -14.32 9.10
C PRO A 6 -11.51 -15.54 9.90
N ILE A 7 -12.44 -16.14 10.65
CA ILE A 7 -12.22 -17.37 11.40
C ILE A 7 -13.29 -18.39 11.04
N ASP A 8 -12.88 -19.62 10.81
CA ASP A 8 -13.79 -20.75 10.70
C ASP A 8 -13.92 -21.39 12.09
N GLY A 9 -15.06 -21.15 12.76
CA GLY A 9 -15.69 -21.85 13.90
C GLY A 9 -14.84 -22.39 15.07
N VAL A 10 -13.76 -23.12 14.79
CA VAL A 10 -12.78 -23.66 15.73
C VAL A 10 -11.38 -23.49 15.13
N SER A 11 -10.68 -22.43 15.51
CA SER A 11 -9.33 -22.14 15.01
C SER A 11 -8.25 -22.65 15.95
N LYS A 12 -7.32 -23.47 15.44
CA LYS A 12 -6.05 -23.71 16.12
C LYS A 12 -5.08 -22.60 15.68
N THR A 13 -4.84 -21.65 16.57
CA THR A 13 -3.90 -20.56 16.33
C THR A 13 -2.48 -21.01 16.70
N GLU A 14 -1.56 -20.97 15.74
CA GLU A 14 -0.17 -21.38 15.94
C GLU A 14 0.78 -20.30 15.38
N PRO A 15 1.78 -19.84 16.16
CA PRO A 15 2.89 -19.09 15.59
C PRO A 15 3.74 -20.04 14.74
N ILE A 16 3.92 -19.72 13.46
CA ILE A 16 4.71 -20.54 12.52
C ILE A 16 6.05 -19.90 12.16
N ALA A 17 6.19 -18.59 12.39
CA ALA A 17 7.44 -17.84 12.32
C ALA A 17 7.32 -16.53 13.11
N ASN A 18 8.42 -15.79 13.26
CA ASN A 18 8.39 -14.47 13.88
C ASN A 18 7.44 -13.53 13.11
N GLY A 19 6.45 -12.98 13.81
CA GLY A 19 5.44 -12.10 13.20
C GLY A 19 4.45 -12.82 12.26
N VAL A 20 4.44 -14.16 12.23
CA VAL A 20 3.53 -14.94 11.37
C VAL A 20 2.70 -15.91 12.22
N ILE A 21 1.38 -15.78 12.10
CA ILE A 21 0.39 -16.59 12.81
C ILE A 21 -0.48 -17.30 11.80
N GLU A 22 -0.60 -18.61 11.94
CA GLU A 22 -1.56 -19.44 11.20
C GLU A 22 -2.79 -19.73 12.08
N ASN A 23 -3.97 -19.75 11.47
CA ASN A 23 -5.22 -20.16 12.10
C ASN A 23 -5.83 -21.21 11.19
N LYS A 24 -5.63 -22.46 11.57
CA LYS A 24 -6.19 -23.60 10.85
C LYS A 24 -7.68 -23.69 11.16
N GLY A 25 -8.51 -23.54 10.13
CA GLY A 25 -9.93 -23.88 10.16
C GLY A 25 -10.18 -25.23 9.50
N LYS A 26 -11.45 -25.61 9.40
CA LYS A 26 -11.89 -26.81 8.69
C LYS A 26 -11.97 -26.55 7.19
N GLU A 27 -12.60 -25.45 6.80
CA GLU A 27 -12.89 -25.09 5.40
C GLU A 27 -11.80 -24.19 4.79
N PHE A 28 -11.16 -23.36 5.60
CA PHE A 28 -10.05 -22.52 5.17
C PHE A 28 -9.07 -22.26 6.31
N THR A 29 -7.86 -21.84 5.94
CA THR A 29 -6.81 -21.42 6.88
C THR A 29 -6.45 -19.97 6.62
N THR A 30 -6.24 -19.17 7.67
CA THR A 30 -5.69 -17.81 7.51
C THR A 30 -4.26 -17.73 8.03
N VAL A 31 -3.36 -17.21 7.20
CA VAL A 31 -1.97 -16.93 7.57
C VAL A 31 -1.79 -15.42 7.59
N THR A 32 -1.55 -14.87 8.78
CA THR A 32 -1.31 -13.45 8.98
C THR A 32 0.17 -13.20 9.20
N SER A 33 0.77 -12.35 8.36
CA SER A 33 2.15 -11.88 8.50
C SER A 33 2.16 -10.37 8.75
N VAL A 34 2.65 -9.98 9.92
CA VAL A 34 2.94 -8.58 10.26
C VAL A 34 4.25 -8.19 9.60
N LYS A 35 4.27 -7.01 8.96
CA LYS A 35 5.46 -6.46 8.31
C LYS A 35 6.10 -5.40 9.20
N ASP A 36 7.40 -5.21 9.08
CA ASP A 36 8.16 -4.24 9.87
C ASP A 36 7.68 -2.79 9.67
N ASP A 37 7.08 -2.50 8.51
CA ASP A 37 6.49 -1.20 8.16
C ASP A 37 5.07 -0.99 8.73
N GLY A 38 4.60 -1.90 9.61
CA GLY A 38 3.25 -1.86 10.18
C GLY A 38 2.15 -2.30 9.21
N GLY A 39 2.52 -2.75 8.00
CA GLY A 39 1.60 -3.42 7.08
C GLY A 39 1.21 -4.82 7.57
N LEU A 40 0.08 -5.33 7.05
CA LEU A 40 -0.35 -6.71 7.27
C LEU A 40 -0.59 -7.40 5.93
N GLN A 41 -0.26 -8.69 5.89
CA GLN A 41 -0.67 -9.59 4.82
C GLN A 41 -1.48 -10.73 5.45
N MET A 42 -2.65 -11.04 4.90
CA MET A 42 -3.59 -12.01 5.47
C MET A 42 -4.00 -13.03 4.41
N ALA A 43 -3.11 -13.97 4.07
CA ALA A 43 -3.43 -14.97 3.09
C ALA A 43 -4.53 -15.91 3.63
N THR A 44 -5.61 -16.07 2.88
CA THR A 44 -6.68 -17.04 3.13
C THR A 44 -6.52 -18.21 2.17
N ILE A 45 -6.35 -19.39 2.72
CA ILE A 45 -6.09 -20.64 2.00
C ILE A 45 -7.39 -21.45 2.02
N LEU A 46 -8.06 -21.54 0.88
CA LEU A 46 -9.25 -22.33 0.67
C LEU A 46 -8.83 -23.77 0.39
N HIS A 47 -9.30 -24.70 1.23
CA HIS A 47 -8.83 -26.08 1.21
C HIS A 47 -9.36 -26.88 0.02
N ASP A 48 -10.64 -26.68 -0.32
CA ASP A 48 -11.33 -27.45 -1.36
C ASP A 48 -12.60 -26.72 -1.84
N SER A 49 -13.41 -27.41 -2.65
CA SER A 49 -14.62 -26.81 -3.24
C SER A 49 -15.75 -26.54 -2.25
N GLN A 50 -15.64 -27.00 -1.01
CA GLN A 50 -16.59 -26.68 0.07
C GLN A 50 -16.19 -25.41 0.82
N SER A 51 -14.99 -24.85 0.59
CA SER A 51 -14.63 -23.55 1.14
C SER A 51 -15.65 -22.47 0.74
N PRO A 52 -15.93 -21.51 1.63
CA PRO A 52 -16.80 -20.39 1.29
C PRO A 52 -16.13 -19.47 0.26
N GLU A 53 -16.94 -18.76 -0.52
CA GLU A 53 -16.43 -17.73 -1.46
C GLU A 53 -16.27 -16.34 -0.80
N ARG A 54 -16.75 -16.17 0.44
CA ARG A 54 -16.88 -14.87 1.10
C ARG A 54 -16.04 -14.81 2.38
N PHE A 55 -15.14 -13.85 2.46
CA PHE A 55 -14.22 -13.68 3.58
C PHE A 55 -14.30 -12.27 4.17
N GLU A 56 -14.62 -12.19 5.45
CA GLU A 56 -14.87 -10.93 6.16
C GLU A 56 -13.69 -10.52 7.02
N TYR A 57 -13.24 -9.29 6.82
CA TYR A 57 -12.20 -8.64 7.60
C TYR A 57 -12.79 -7.42 8.29
N LEU A 58 -13.13 -7.56 9.58
CA LEU A 58 -13.68 -6.46 10.36
C LEU A 58 -12.58 -5.43 10.63
N LEU A 59 -12.85 -4.18 10.31
CA LEU A 59 -11.93 -3.06 10.50
C LEU A 59 -12.35 -2.25 11.72
N ASP A 60 -11.50 -2.23 12.73
CA ASP A 60 -11.63 -1.34 13.89
C ASP A 60 -10.87 -0.06 13.60
N VAL A 61 -11.58 0.84 12.91
CA VAL A 61 -11.13 2.17 12.48
C VAL A 61 -11.60 3.23 13.46
N PRO A 62 -10.92 4.40 13.55
CA PRO A 62 -11.38 5.52 14.35
C PRO A 62 -12.82 5.92 14.02
N SER A 63 -13.53 6.48 15.01
CA SER A 63 -14.87 7.04 14.79
C SER A 63 -14.84 8.05 13.63
N GLU A 64 -15.88 8.02 12.79
CA GLU A 64 -16.04 8.89 11.61
C GLU A 64 -14.99 8.67 10.50
N ALA A 65 -14.16 7.63 10.60
CA ALA A 65 -13.31 7.22 9.48
C ALA A 65 -14.15 6.76 8.28
N THR A 66 -13.67 7.06 7.08
CA THR A 66 -14.28 6.64 5.82
C THR A 66 -13.51 5.47 5.25
N ILE A 67 -14.23 4.39 4.91
CA ILE A 67 -13.69 3.24 4.18
C ILE A 67 -14.32 3.25 2.79
N ARG A 68 -13.50 3.35 1.74
CA ARG A 68 -13.98 3.59 0.38
C ARG A 68 -13.34 2.66 -0.63
N GLU A 69 -14.18 1.95 -1.38
CA GLU A 69 -13.77 1.22 -2.58
C GLU A 69 -13.36 2.18 -3.71
N THR A 70 -12.25 1.88 -4.37
CA THR A 70 -11.78 2.65 -5.51
C THR A 70 -10.82 1.83 -6.35
N HIS A 71 -10.94 1.84 -7.68
CA HIS A 71 -9.98 1.20 -8.60
C HIS A 71 -9.59 -0.25 -8.22
N GLY A 72 -10.56 -1.04 -7.72
CA GLY A 72 -10.39 -2.43 -7.28
C GLY A 72 -9.78 -2.62 -5.89
N GLY A 73 -9.27 -1.56 -5.26
CA GLY A 73 -8.76 -1.55 -3.88
C GLY A 73 -9.66 -0.76 -2.94
N VAL A 74 -9.16 -0.50 -1.73
CA VAL A 74 -9.88 0.23 -0.68
C VAL A 74 -8.96 1.23 0.01
N LEU A 75 -9.45 2.45 0.23
CA LEU A 75 -8.79 3.47 1.05
C LEU A 75 -9.51 3.62 2.39
N ILE A 76 -8.74 3.91 3.44
CA ILE A 76 -9.23 4.23 4.78
C ILE A 76 -8.68 5.60 5.16
N GLU A 77 -9.59 6.54 5.39
CA GLU A 77 -9.29 7.92 5.74
C GLU A 77 -9.90 8.24 7.11
N ASP A 78 -9.23 9.07 7.90
CA ASP A 78 -9.83 9.61 9.13
C ASP A 78 -10.89 10.69 8.80
N LYS A 79 -11.48 11.29 9.85
CA LYS A 79 -12.53 12.30 9.70
C LYS A 79 -12.04 13.61 9.06
N GLU A 80 -10.73 13.86 9.08
CA GLU A 80 -10.09 15.00 8.40
C GLU A 80 -9.76 14.69 6.93
N GLY A 81 -9.94 13.45 6.49
CA GLY A 81 -9.61 13.00 5.14
C GLY A 81 -8.13 12.65 4.96
N GLU A 82 -7.40 12.41 6.05
CA GLU A 82 -6.02 11.95 6.00
C GLU A 82 -5.94 10.42 5.91
N LEU A 83 -5.02 9.93 5.08
CA LEU A 83 -4.88 8.51 4.79
C LEU A 83 -4.31 7.75 6.00
N ILE A 84 -5.13 6.93 6.63
CA ILE A 84 -4.71 6.05 7.74
C ILE A 84 -4.43 4.62 7.30
N GLY A 85 -4.74 4.27 6.04
CA GLY A 85 -4.26 3.06 5.39
C GLY A 85 -5.14 2.62 4.22
N GLY A 86 -4.90 1.42 3.71
CA GLY A 86 -5.71 0.88 2.63
C GLY A 86 -5.29 -0.53 2.21
N PHE A 87 -6.09 -1.08 1.30
CA PHE A 87 -5.89 -2.37 0.68
C PHE A 87 -5.66 -2.17 -0.82
N THR A 88 -4.53 -2.68 -1.32
CA THR A 88 -4.32 -2.77 -2.77
C THR A 88 -5.29 -3.80 -3.37
N PRO A 89 -5.57 -3.76 -4.69
CA PRO A 89 -6.50 -4.70 -5.31
C PRO A 89 -6.22 -6.16 -4.92
N PRO A 90 -7.27 -6.96 -4.68
CA PRO A 90 -7.11 -8.34 -4.26
C PRO A 90 -6.52 -9.16 -5.40
N TRP A 91 -5.86 -10.24 -5.04
CA TRP A 91 -5.55 -11.33 -5.96
C TRP A 91 -5.92 -12.67 -5.31
N ALA A 92 -6.19 -13.65 -6.16
CA ALA A 92 -6.36 -15.04 -5.76
C ALA A 92 -5.72 -15.95 -6.82
N LYS A 93 -5.04 -17.00 -6.36
CA LYS A 93 -4.33 -17.97 -7.20
C LYS A 93 -4.67 -19.40 -6.81
N ASP A 94 -4.86 -20.26 -7.79
CA ASP A 94 -5.04 -21.70 -7.58
C ASP A 94 -3.68 -22.40 -7.35
N ALA A 95 -3.69 -23.71 -7.07
CA ALA A 95 -2.48 -24.48 -6.81
C ALA A 95 -1.52 -24.60 -8.00
N ASN A 96 -2.00 -24.33 -9.23
CA ASN A 96 -1.21 -24.29 -10.45
C ASN A 96 -0.67 -22.87 -10.74
N GLY A 97 -1.05 -21.86 -9.95
CA GLY A 97 -0.69 -20.45 -10.14
C GLY A 97 -1.61 -19.70 -11.12
N ASN A 98 -2.73 -20.28 -11.53
CA ASN A 98 -3.73 -19.62 -12.36
C ASN A 98 -4.49 -18.56 -11.56
N ASP A 99 -4.88 -17.47 -12.20
CA ASP A 99 -5.72 -16.44 -11.58
C ASP A 99 -7.13 -16.97 -11.29
N VAL A 100 -7.59 -16.71 -10.08
CA VAL A 100 -8.97 -16.94 -9.66
C VAL A 100 -9.66 -15.58 -9.52
N PRO A 101 -10.84 -15.36 -10.14
CA PRO A 101 -11.56 -14.10 -10.01
C PRO A 101 -11.82 -13.74 -8.54
N THR A 102 -11.52 -12.50 -8.17
CA THR A 102 -11.74 -12.00 -6.82
C THR A 102 -11.97 -10.50 -6.82
N ARG A 103 -12.74 -10.00 -5.85
CA ARG A 103 -13.05 -8.58 -5.68
C ARG A 103 -13.26 -8.23 -4.22
N TYR A 104 -13.15 -6.94 -3.91
CA TYR A 104 -13.60 -6.41 -2.63
C TYR A 104 -15.03 -5.89 -2.70
N LEU A 105 -15.67 -5.88 -1.54
CA LEU A 105 -16.82 -5.05 -1.19
C LEU A 105 -16.57 -4.42 0.19
N VAL A 106 -17.12 -3.24 0.42
CA VAL A 106 -17.12 -2.59 1.74
C VAL A 106 -18.53 -2.53 2.28
N GLU A 107 -18.76 -3.16 3.43
CA GLU A 107 -20.03 -3.20 4.12
C GLU A 107 -19.87 -2.62 5.53
N GLY A 108 -20.26 -1.35 5.70
CA GLY A 108 -20.02 -0.62 6.94
C GLY A 108 -18.52 -0.51 7.23
N ASN A 109 -18.06 -1.13 8.31
CA ASN A 109 -16.64 -1.21 8.67
C ASN A 109 -16.00 -2.58 8.34
N THR A 110 -16.62 -3.37 7.46
CA THR A 110 -16.10 -4.68 7.07
C THR A 110 -15.58 -4.63 5.65
N LEU A 111 -14.31 -5.01 5.46
CA LEU A 111 -13.78 -5.36 4.15
C LEU A 111 -14.17 -6.80 3.86
N VAL A 112 -14.80 -7.02 2.71
CA VAL A 112 -15.21 -8.34 2.26
C VAL A 112 -14.38 -8.67 1.03
N GLN A 113 -13.67 -9.79 1.05
CA GLN A 113 -13.09 -10.36 -0.17
C GLN A 113 -13.99 -11.50 -0.65
N ILE A 114 -14.47 -11.39 -1.89
CA ILE A 114 -15.14 -12.48 -2.59
C ILE A 114 -14.14 -13.16 -3.51
N VAL A 115 -14.07 -14.48 -3.46
CA VAL A 115 -13.22 -15.33 -4.32
C VAL A 115 -14.16 -16.27 -5.06
N ASP A 116 -14.40 -16.04 -6.35
CA ASP A 116 -15.41 -16.75 -7.15
C ASP A 116 -14.89 -18.13 -7.63
N HIS A 117 -14.35 -18.94 -6.72
CA HIS A 117 -13.65 -20.19 -7.03
C HIS A 117 -14.57 -21.36 -7.40
N GLN A 118 -15.83 -21.36 -6.94
CA GLN A 118 -16.76 -22.47 -7.17
C GLN A 118 -17.30 -22.46 -8.60
N SER A 119 -17.33 -21.28 -9.23
CA SER A 119 -17.73 -21.09 -10.62
C SER A 119 -16.58 -21.28 -11.63
N ALA A 120 -15.34 -21.41 -11.16
CA ALA A 120 -14.15 -21.49 -12.00
C ALA A 120 -13.93 -22.91 -12.55
N GLU A 121 -13.71 -23.02 -13.85
CA GLU A 121 -13.37 -24.29 -14.51
C GLU A 121 -11.89 -24.63 -14.33
N ASN A 122 -11.57 -25.93 -14.27
CA ASN A 122 -10.19 -26.44 -14.19
C ASN A 122 -9.36 -25.91 -13.01
N LEU A 123 -10.03 -25.51 -11.92
CA LEU A 123 -9.40 -24.97 -10.72
C LEU A 123 -8.77 -26.07 -9.86
N ALA A 124 -7.55 -25.84 -9.40
CA ALA A 124 -6.84 -26.74 -8.48
C ALA A 124 -6.72 -26.14 -7.07
N TYR A 125 -7.03 -26.94 -6.06
CA TYR A 125 -6.89 -26.54 -4.66
C TYR A 125 -5.52 -26.90 -4.07
N PRO A 126 -5.02 -26.16 -3.06
CA PRO A 126 -5.69 -25.02 -2.42
C PRO A 126 -5.68 -23.75 -3.28
N VAL A 127 -6.70 -22.91 -3.10
CA VAL A 127 -6.71 -21.53 -3.62
C VAL A 127 -6.19 -20.62 -2.52
N VAL A 128 -5.27 -19.72 -2.85
CA VAL A 128 -4.74 -18.71 -1.93
C VAL A 128 -5.23 -17.34 -2.38
N ALA A 129 -5.93 -16.65 -1.48
CA ALA A 129 -6.43 -15.29 -1.67
C ALA A 129 -5.77 -14.33 -0.69
N ASP A 130 -5.40 -13.13 -1.14
CA ASP A 130 -4.67 -12.17 -0.33
C ASP A 130 -5.33 -10.78 -0.33
N PRO A 131 -5.73 -10.28 0.84
CA PRO A 131 -5.73 -8.87 1.14
C PRO A 131 -4.43 -8.44 1.80
N VAL A 132 -3.82 -7.45 1.16
CA VAL A 132 -2.62 -6.78 1.63
C VAL A 132 -2.98 -5.41 2.17
N TYR A 133 -2.87 -5.23 3.49
CA TYR A 133 -2.99 -3.92 4.12
C TYR A 133 -1.65 -3.17 4.09
N ARG A 134 -1.71 -1.87 3.78
CA ARG A 134 -0.58 -0.94 3.85
C ARG A 134 -0.99 0.32 4.59
N LYS A 135 -0.08 0.83 5.40
CA LYS A 135 -0.22 2.11 6.09
C LYS A 135 0.55 3.19 5.34
N GLY A 136 -0.08 4.33 5.09
CA GLY A 136 0.57 5.51 4.50
C GLY A 136 1.12 5.32 3.08
N ILE A 137 1.86 6.34 2.63
CA ILE A 137 2.48 6.42 1.29
C ILE A 137 3.99 6.16 1.34
N VAL A 138 4.67 6.58 2.40
CA VAL A 138 6.13 6.56 2.54
C VAL A 138 6.55 5.48 3.54
N LYS A 139 7.71 4.87 3.33
CA LYS A 139 8.31 3.90 4.26
C LYS A 139 9.82 3.80 4.13
N ASN A 140 10.46 3.17 5.12
CA ASN A 140 11.92 2.96 5.18
C ASN A 140 12.71 4.27 5.07
N VAL A 141 12.32 5.28 5.84
CA VAL A 141 12.97 6.59 5.79
C VAL A 141 14.36 6.53 6.45
N VAL A 142 15.37 6.89 5.68
CA VAL A 142 16.75 7.13 6.12
C VAL A 142 17.02 8.62 6.00
N HIS A 143 17.60 9.20 7.04
CA HIS A 143 17.77 10.63 7.14
C HIS A 143 19.19 10.99 7.59
N GLU A 144 19.87 11.84 6.81
CA GLU A 144 21.27 12.18 7.01
C GLU A 144 21.49 13.70 6.98
N ARG A 145 22.29 14.19 7.94
CA ARG A 145 22.72 15.60 7.98
C ARG A 145 24.08 15.74 7.31
N TRP A 146 24.21 16.68 6.38
CA TRP A 146 25.51 16.98 5.78
C TRP A 146 26.38 17.79 6.74
N LYS A 147 27.70 17.52 6.72
CA LYS A 147 28.71 18.21 7.55
C LYS A 147 28.63 19.73 7.43
N ASN A 148 28.41 20.24 6.21
CA ASN A 148 28.38 21.68 5.91
C ASN A 148 26.93 22.24 5.90
N GLY A 149 26.07 21.74 6.77
CA GLY A 149 24.64 22.07 6.83
C GLY A 149 23.82 21.41 5.71
N GLY A 150 22.50 21.37 5.87
CA GLY A 150 21.59 20.66 4.95
C GLY A 150 21.32 19.21 5.34
N TRP A 151 20.29 18.68 4.71
CA TRP A 151 19.67 17.38 4.94
C TRP A 151 19.48 16.64 3.61
N GLU A 152 19.67 15.33 3.69
CA GLU A 152 19.26 14.35 2.70
C GLU A 152 18.31 13.36 3.37
N ILE A 153 17.24 13.01 2.66
CA ILE A 153 16.27 12.00 3.09
C ILE A 153 16.10 11.01 1.94
N ARG A 154 16.26 9.72 2.24
CA ARG A 154 16.05 8.62 1.31
C ARG A 154 14.94 7.73 1.83
N PHE A 155 14.03 7.32 0.98
CA PHE A 155 12.92 6.45 1.39
C PHE A 155 12.40 5.63 0.22
N THR A 156 11.50 4.72 0.53
CA THR A 156 10.71 3.97 -0.45
C THR A 156 9.24 4.30 -0.26
N VAL A 157 8.39 3.96 -1.22
CA VAL A 157 6.95 4.14 -1.11
C VAL A 157 6.24 2.80 -0.91
N THR A 158 5.01 2.84 -0.41
CA THR A 158 4.18 1.66 -0.21
C THR A 158 3.60 1.14 -1.52
N ALA A 159 3.13 -0.12 -1.53
CA ALA A 159 2.39 -0.67 -2.68
C ALA A 159 1.11 0.14 -2.96
N LEU A 160 0.49 0.69 -1.90
CA LEU A 160 -0.66 1.59 -1.99
C LEU A 160 -0.33 2.84 -2.80
N ALA A 161 0.85 3.45 -2.58
CA ALA A 161 1.32 4.59 -3.35
C ALA A 161 1.51 4.25 -4.84
N TYR A 162 2.19 3.14 -5.15
CA TYR A 162 2.39 2.71 -6.53
C TYR A 162 1.06 2.44 -7.26
N TRP A 163 0.13 1.78 -6.58
CA TRP A 163 -1.18 1.47 -7.14
C TRP A 163 -2.01 2.72 -7.39
N TYR A 164 -2.04 3.67 -6.45
CA TYR A 164 -2.95 4.82 -6.54
C TYR A 164 -2.38 5.99 -7.35
N GLN A 165 -1.06 6.09 -7.50
CA GLN A 165 -0.39 7.19 -8.21
C GLN A 165 -0.89 7.40 -9.66
N PRO A 166 -1.13 6.36 -10.48
CA PRO A 166 -1.66 6.54 -11.84
C PRO A 166 -3.07 7.16 -11.88
N PHE A 167 -3.87 6.96 -10.83
CA PHE A 167 -5.26 7.42 -10.77
C PHE A 167 -5.39 8.78 -10.08
N ASN A 168 -4.59 9.03 -9.05
CA ASN A 168 -4.63 10.28 -8.29
C ASN A 168 -3.23 10.66 -7.75
N PRO A 169 -2.33 11.16 -8.61
CA PRO A 169 -0.97 11.51 -8.20
C PRO A 169 -0.94 12.69 -7.22
N SER A 170 -1.91 13.61 -7.30
CA SER A 170 -2.02 14.73 -6.37
C SER A 170 -2.30 14.26 -4.94
N TYR A 171 -3.11 13.22 -4.79
CA TYR A 171 -3.39 12.61 -3.50
C TYR A 171 -2.14 11.93 -2.91
N VAL A 172 -1.44 11.11 -3.70
CA VAL A 172 -0.18 10.47 -3.28
C VAL A 172 0.86 11.52 -2.89
N TYR A 173 0.95 12.62 -3.64
CA TYR A 173 1.79 13.75 -3.29
C TYR A 173 1.41 14.37 -1.95
N LYS A 174 0.13 14.73 -1.74
CA LYS A 174 -0.35 15.36 -0.50
C LYS A 174 -0.04 14.48 0.70
N MET A 175 -0.54 13.25 0.70
CA MET A 175 -0.40 12.32 1.83
C MET A 175 1.06 12.00 2.14
N GLY A 176 1.90 11.78 1.12
CA GLY A 176 3.33 11.56 1.35
C GLY A 176 4.05 12.81 1.86
N LEU A 177 3.65 14.00 1.43
CA LEU A 177 4.26 15.25 1.89
C LEU A 177 3.89 15.55 3.35
N ASP A 178 2.64 15.31 3.72
CA ASP A 178 2.14 15.54 5.06
C ASP A 178 2.83 14.58 6.05
N ASP A 179 2.91 13.28 5.73
CA ASP A 179 3.67 12.28 6.49
C ASP A 179 5.15 12.66 6.67
N LEU A 180 5.82 13.03 5.58
CA LEU A 180 7.23 13.45 5.61
C LEU A 180 7.43 14.71 6.46
N ARG A 181 6.49 15.66 6.45
CA ARG A 181 6.60 16.90 7.24
C ARG A 181 6.27 16.69 8.71
N GLU A 182 5.32 15.82 9.02
CA GLU A 182 4.98 15.44 10.38
C GLU A 182 6.17 14.75 11.06
N HIS A 183 6.74 13.74 10.41
CA HIS A 183 7.80 12.91 11.01
C HIS A 183 9.22 13.45 10.78
N HIS A 184 9.44 14.27 9.73
CA HIS A 184 10.75 14.84 9.41
C HIS A 184 10.72 16.37 9.18
N PRO A 185 10.16 17.17 10.11
CA PRO A 185 9.85 18.59 9.89
C PRO A 185 11.08 19.43 9.58
N ARG A 186 12.22 19.15 10.23
CA ARG A 186 13.48 19.91 10.03
C ARG A 186 14.07 19.67 8.64
N SER A 187 13.98 18.44 8.17
CA SER A 187 14.57 17.99 6.91
C SER A 187 13.72 18.44 5.73
N MET A 188 12.40 18.39 5.90
CA MET A 188 11.39 18.78 4.92
C MET A 188 11.04 20.28 4.94
N ALA A 189 11.71 21.10 5.75
CA ALA A 189 11.39 22.50 5.95
C ALA A 189 11.54 23.37 4.68
N LYS A 190 12.43 23.00 3.75
CA LYS A 190 12.69 23.82 2.55
C LYS A 190 11.73 23.49 1.41
N ALA A 191 11.32 24.52 0.67
CA ALA A 191 10.43 24.37 -0.49
C ALA A 191 10.94 23.38 -1.56
N THR A 192 12.26 23.27 -1.75
CA THR A 192 12.85 22.31 -2.70
C THR A 192 12.50 20.85 -2.37
N MET A 193 12.31 20.52 -1.08
CA MET A 193 12.00 19.15 -0.65
C MET A 193 10.63 18.72 -1.19
N ALA A 194 9.63 19.59 -1.06
CA ALA A 194 8.29 19.34 -1.60
C ALA A 194 8.30 19.28 -3.14
N GLN A 195 9.11 20.11 -3.81
CA GLN A 195 9.23 20.10 -5.27
C GLN A 195 9.87 18.82 -5.79
N GLN A 196 10.92 18.33 -5.13
CA GLN A 196 11.56 17.06 -5.44
C GLN A 196 10.58 15.90 -5.23
N TRP A 197 9.80 15.91 -4.14
CA TRP A 197 8.77 14.90 -3.90
C TRP A 197 7.67 14.90 -4.97
N ASP A 198 7.13 16.07 -5.34
CA ASP A 198 6.16 16.18 -6.45
C ASP A 198 6.72 15.59 -7.75
N CYS A 199 8.01 15.81 -8.04
CA CYS A 199 8.63 15.15 -9.17
C CYS A 199 8.65 13.62 -9.03
N HIS A 200 9.16 13.10 -7.93
CA HIS A 200 9.26 11.66 -7.71
C HIS A 200 7.88 11.00 -7.80
N VAL A 201 6.82 11.64 -7.31
CA VAL A 201 5.44 11.16 -7.47
C VAL A 201 5.00 11.11 -8.94
N ARG A 202 5.37 12.09 -9.78
CA ARG A 202 5.06 12.01 -11.22
C ARG A 202 5.80 10.89 -11.93
N GLY A 203 7.06 10.68 -11.54
CA GLY A 203 7.93 9.65 -12.08
C GLY A 203 7.83 8.31 -11.36
N LEU A 204 6.85 8.10 -10.47
CA LEU A 204 6.95 7.05 -9.44
C LEU A 204 7.14 5.65 -10.02
N HIS A 205 6.51 5.35 -11.15
CA HIS A 205 6.68 4.10 -11.90
C HIS A 205 8.12 3.83 -12.40
N LEU A 206 9.01 4.83 -12.38
CA LEU A 206 10.41 4.75 -12.80
C LEU A 206 11.40 4.72 -11.64
N VAL A 207 10.96 5.00 -10.41
CA VAL A 207 11.83 5.12 -9.23
C VAL A 207 11.43 4.13 -8.15
N LYS A 208 12.39 3.31 -7.71
CA LYS A 208 12.21 2.39 -6.58
C LYS A 208 12.57 3.03 -5.24
N ASN A 209 13.56 3.91 -5.26
CA ASN A 209 14.04 4.68 -4.12
C ASN A 209 13.87 6.16 -4.43
N VAL A 210 13.42 6.91 -3.45
CA VAL A 210 13.23 8.35 -3.52
C VAL A 210 14.30 9.00 -2.65
N ASP A 211 15.00 9.96 -3.23
CA ASP A 211 16.00 10.80 -2.58
C ASP A 211 15.58 12.27 -2.69
N LEU A 212 15.58 12.98 -1.56
CA LEU A 212 15.34 14.42 -1.51
C LEU A 212 16.50 15.12 -0.78
N GLU A 213 16.98 16.21 -1.36
CA GLU A 213 18.15 16.93 -0.88
C GLU A 213 17.84 18.41 -0.68
N SER A 214 17.98 18.90 0.55
CA SER A 214 17.65 20.30 0.89
C SER A 214 18.70 21.33 0.42
N LYS A 215 19.84 20.88 -0.12
CA LYS A 215 20.83 21.77 -0.75
C LYS A 215 20.53 22.06 -2.20
N ARG A 216 19.69 21.24 -2.84
CA ARG A 216 19.24 21.48 -4.21
C ARG A 216 18.48 22.80 -4.27
N LYS A 217 18.64 23.52 -5.38
CA LYS A 217 17.96 24.82 -5.57
C LYS A 217 16.44 24.62 -5.55
N SER A 218 15.67 25.70 -5.40
CA SER A 218 14.21 25.70 -5.61
C SER A 218 13.90 26.17 -7.05
N TRP A 219 12.97 25.50 -7.72
CA TRP A 219 12.57 25.68 -9.14
C TRP A 219 11.12 25.26 -9.23
N PRO A 220 10.21 26.17 -8.86
CA PRO A 220 8.77 25.95 -8.99
C PRO A 220 8.32 25.62 -10.44
N GLY A 221 9.13 25.97 -11.44
CA GLY A 221 8.85 25.76 -12.86
C GLY A 221 9.32 24.44 -13.44
N TRP A 222 9.77 23.47 -12.62
CA TRP A 222 10.40 22.22 -13.07
C TRP A 222 9.59 21.43 -14.11
N ARG A 223 8.26 21.49 -14.02
CA ARG A 223 7.35 20.81 -14.97
C ARG A 223 7.56 21.27 -16.41
N LYS A 224 8.01 22.52 -16.64
CA LYS A 224 8.33 23.04 -18.00
C LYS A 224 9.51 22.31 -18.63
N GLY A 225 10.38 21.68 -17.83
CA GLY A 225 11.53 20.90 -18.29
C GLY A 225 11.19 19.48 -18.76
N ILE A 226 10.00 18.95 -18.41
CA ILE A 226 9.62 17.56 -18.70
C ILE A 226 9.68 17.23 -20.20
N PRO A 227 9.08 18.02 -21.13
CA PRO A 227 9.13 17.68 -22.54
C PRO A 227 10.56 17.57 -23.08
N SER A 228 11.45 18.50 -22.69
CA SER A 228 12.86 18.47 -23.09
C SER A 228 13.60 17.26 -22.53
N ALA A 229 13.34 16.92 -21.26
CA ALA A 229 13.97 15.79 -20.59
C ALA A 229 13.56 14.44 -21.21
N VAL A 230 12.28 14.30 -21.57
CA VAL A 230 11.75 13.11 -22.26
C VAL A 230 12.36 12.97 -23.65
N LEU A 231 12.41 14.04 -24.45
CA LEU A 231 13.06 14.04 -25.77
C LEU A 231 14.53 13.61 -25.70
N LYS A 232 15.23 14.02 -24.63
CA LYS A 232 16.63 13.66 -24.37
C LYS A 232 16.79 12.28 -23.73
N LYS A 233 15.72 11.50 -23.60
CA LYS A 233 15.69 10.18 -22.93
C LYS A 233 16.30 10.21 -21.52
N ASN A 234 16.13 11.32 -20.81
CA ASN A 234 16.58 11.49 -19.44
C ASN A 234 15.52 12.24 -18.60
N PRO A 235 14.34 11.63 -18.35
CA PRO A 235 13.28 12.23 -17.56
C PRO A 235 13.69 12.73 -16.17
N PRO A 236 14.59 12.06 -15.42
CA PRO A 236 15.08 12.57 -14.13
C PRO A 236 15.70 13.97 -14.23
N LYS A 237 16.28 14.36 -15.38
CA LYS A 237 16.79 15.73 -15.58
C LYS A 237 15.71 16.81 -15.54
N ALA A 238 14.43 16.48 -15.71
CA ALA A 238 13.34 17.45 -15.50
C ALA A 238 13.23 17.90 -14.04
N CYS A 239 13.84 17.15 -13.13
CA CYS A 239 13.76 17.32 -11.69
C CYS A 239 15.14 17.49 -11.04
N ASN A 240 16.19 17.35 -11.86
CA ASN A 240 17.56 17.50 -11.41
C ASN A 240 17.93 18.98 -11.41
N TRP A 241 18.51 19.36 -10.29
CA TRP A 241 19.14 20.63 -10.01
C TRP A 241 20.63 20.45 -10.21
#